data_AF-A0A3S2B961-F1
#
_entry.id   AF-A0A3S2B961-F1
#
_cell.length_a   1.000
_cell.length_b   1.000
_cell.length_c   1.000
_cell.angle_alpha   90.00
_cell.angle_beta   90.00
_cell.angle_gamma   90.00
#
_symmetry.space_group_name_H-M   'P 1'
#
loop_
_entity.id
_entity.type
_entity.pdbx_description
1 polymer ?
#
loop_
_entity_poly.entity_id
_entity_poly.type
_entity_poly.pdbx_seq_one_letter_code
_entity_poly.pdbx_strand_id
1 'polypeptide(L)' 'MSAGLSAAAKTGPLTGLKVIEMAGLGPVPLAGLMLSEMGAQLLRIERAGTSQLLPLPDEYN' A
#
# COMPACT_ATOMS: atom_id res chain seq x y z
N MET A 1 24.02 -1.00 -4.32
CA MET A 1 23.91 -0.39 -2.98
C MET A 1 22.43 -0.41 -2.57
N SER A 2 21.94 -1.52 -2.00
CA SER A 2 20.56 -1.60 -1.51
C SER A 2 20.49 -0.99 -0.12
N ALA A 3 19.90 0.19 0.00
CA ALA A 3 19.42 0.64 1.31
C ALA A 3 18.23 -0.25 1.67
N GLY A 4 18.48 -1.32 2.44
CA GLY A 4 17.43 -2.01 3.15
C GLY A 4 16.87 -1.01 4.15
N LEU A 5 15.73 -0.39 3.82
CA LEU A 5 15.01 0.46 4.76
C LEU A 5 14.68 -0.44 5.96
N SER A 6 15.35 -0.24 7.08
CA SER A 6 14.97 -0.87 8.35
C SER A 6 13.64 -0.25 8.73
N ALA A 7 12.55 -0.87 8.30
CA ALA A 7 11.21 -0.49 8.72
C ALA A 7 11.23 -0.49 10.25
N ALA A 8 10.86 0.64 10.86
CA ALA A 8 10.57 0.66 12.29
C ALA A 8 9.68 -0.54 12.60
N ALA A 9 10.04 -1.31 13.63
CA ALA A 9 9.32 -2.52 13.98
C ALA A 9 7.86 -2.16 14.23
N LYS A 10 6.99 -2.42 13.24
CA LYS A 10 5.57 -2.19 13.37
C LYS A 10 5.07 -3.10 14.49
N THR A 11 4.44 -2.51 15.50
CA THR A 11 3.86 -3.23 16.64
C THR A 11 2.38 -3.49 16.38
N GLY A 12 1.85 -4.60 16.87
CA GLY A 12 0.43 -4.94 16.75
C GLY A 12 0.20 -6.44 16.51
N PRO A 13 -1.06 -6.90 16.50
CA PRO A 13 -1.40 -8.31 16.40
C PRO A 13 -0.98 -8.97 15.09
N LEU A 14 -0.73 -8.20 14.02
CA LEU A 14 -0.29 -8.71 12.72
C LEU A 14 1.23 -8.50 12.47
N THR A 15 1.99 -8.20 13.53
CA THR A 15 3.45 -8.03 13.45
C THR A 15 4.10 -9.27 12.83
N GLY A 16 5.01 -9.06 11.88
CA GLY A 16 5.73 -10.13 11.18
C GLY A 16 5.00 -10.72 9.98
N LEU A 17 3.72 -10.35 9.76
CA LEU A 17 3.00 -10.75 8.56
C LEU A 17 3.32 -9.81 7.39
N LYS A 18 3.49 -10.41 6.21
CA LYS A 18 3.57 -9.72 4.92
C LYS A 18 2.29 -10.02 4.14
N VAL A 19 1.61 -8.98 3.70
CA VAL A 19 0.37 -9.08 2.94
C VAL A 19 0.59 -8.43 1.58
N ILE A 20 0.23 -9.17 0.53
CA ILE A 20 0.26 -8.68 -0.84
C ILE A 20 -1.16 -8.18 -1.16
N GLU A 21 -1.26 -6.92 -1.55
CA GLU A 21 -2.51 -6.30 -1.99
C GLU A 21 -2.49 -6.10 -3.51
N MET A 22 -3.53 -6.58 -4.19
CA MET A 22 -3.73 -6.26 -5.61
C MET A 22 -4.47 -4.94 -5.73
N ALA A 23 -4.00 -4.05 -6.62
CA ALA A 23 -4.62 -2.75 -6.81
C ALA A 23 -6.13 -2.87 -7.09
N GLY A 24 -6.90 -2.08 -6.36
CA GLY A 24 -8.34 -1.97 -6.47
C GLY A 24 -8.80 -0.61 -6.00
N LEU A 25 -10.04 -0.25 -6.34
CA LEU A 25 -10.69 0.96 -5.84
C LEU A 25 -11.66 0.59 -4.71
N GLY A 26 -11.91 1.54 -3.82
CA GLY A 26 -12.89 1.38 -2.74
C GLY A 26 -12.40 0.49 -1.60
N PRO A 27 -13.03 -0.67 -1.32
CA PRO A 27 -12.79 -1.42 -0.08
C PRO A 27 -11.38 -2.01 0.04
N VAL A 28 -10.69 -2.24 -1.08
CA VAL A 28 -9.37 -2.88 -1.08
C VAL A 28 -8.30 -1.99 -0.40
N PRO A 29 -8.07 -0.73 -0.82
CA PRO A 29 -7.19 0.18 -0.10
C PRO A 29 -7.54 0.37 1.37
N LEU A 30 -8.83 0.40 1.72
CA LEU A 30 -9.27 0.53 3.11
C LEU A 30 -8.87 -0.68 3.95
N ALA A 31 -9.10 -1.89 3.43
CA ALA A 31 -8.69 -3.12 4.11
C ALA A 31 -7.16 -3.15 4.30
N GLY A 32 -6.40 -2.74 3.29
CA GLY A 32 -4.95 -2.68 3.40
C GLY A 32 -4.46 -1.72 4.49
N LEU A 33 -5.06 -0.54 4.58
CA LEU A 33 -4.78 0.42 5.64
C LEU A 33 -5.06 -0.18 7.02
N MET A 34 -6.22 -0.82 7.21
CA MET A 34 -6.58 -1.47 8.47
C MET A 34 -5.57 -2.56 8.88
N LEU A 35 -5.10 -3.38 7.94
CA LEU A 35 -4.09 -4.40 8.20
C LEU A 35 -2.73 -3.79 8.56
N SER A 36 -2.35 -2.69 7.90
CA SER A 36 -1.12 -1.96 8.19
C SER A 36 -1.12 -1.34 9.59
N GLU A 37 -2.24 -0.77 10.03
CA GLU A 37 -2.41 -0.21 11.38
C GLU A 37 -2.30 -1.29 12.47
N MET A 38 -2.72 -2.53 12.18
CA MET A 38 -2.54 -3.68 13.06
C MET A 38 -1.12 -4.28 13.02
N GLY A 39 -0.19 -3.66 12.29
CA GLY A 39 1.23 -4.00 12.28
C GLY A 39 1.70 -4.82 11.08
N ALA A 40 0.84 -5.10 10.10
CA ALA A 40 1.24 -5.85 8.91
C ALA A 40 2.17 -5.03 7.99
N GLN A 41 3.08 -5.71 7.31
CA GLN A 41 3.82 -5.15 6.18
C GLN A 41 3.00 -5.35 4.89
N LEU A 42 2.61 -4.26 4.25
CA LEU A 42 1.90 -4.31 2.97
C LEU A 42 2.84 -4.10 1.79
N LEU A 43 2.63 -4.91 0.75
CA LEU A 43 3.17 -4.72 -0.59
C LEU A 43 2.01 -4.65 -1.58
N ARG A 44 1.75 -3.46 -2.13
CA ARG A 44 0.74 -3.27 -3.18
C ARG A 44 1.32 -3.60 -4.56
N ILE A 45 0.55 -4.31 -5.37
CA ILE A 45 0.86 -4.63 -6.77
C ILE A 45 -0.18 -3.95 -7.67
N GLU A 46 0.29 -3.11 -8.59
CA GLU A 46 -0.54 -2.42 -9.57
C GLU A 46 -0.07 -2.69 -11.00
N ARG A 47 -0.95 -2.41 -11.98
CA ARG A 47 -0.59 -2.47 -13.39
C ARG A 47 0.39 -1.33 -13.69
N ALA A 48 1.46 -1.61 -14.41
CA ALA A 48 2.37 -0.56 -14.85
C ALA A 48 1.61 0.50 -15.69
N GLY A 49 1.84 1.78 -15.39
CA GLY A 49 1.20 2.91 -16.09
C GLY A 49 -0.19 3.30 -15.59
N THR A 50 -0.70 2.71 -14.51
CA THR A 50 -1.95 3.17 -13.88
C THR A 50 -1.65 4.12 -12.73
N SER A 51 -2.29 5.31 -12.73
CA SER A 51 -2.30 6.21 -11.56
C SER A 51 -3.49 5.91 -10.66
N GLN A 52 -3.32 6.01 -9.35
CA GLN A 52 -4.40 5.83 -8.36
C GLN A 52 -5.46 6.93 -8.45
N LEU A 53 -5.05 8.10 -8.93
CA LEU A 53 -5.93 9.23 -9.16
C LEU A 53 -6.50 9.11 -10.57
N LEU A 54 -7.80 9.39 -10.69
CA LEU A 54 -8.40 9.68 -11.98
C LEU A 54 -7.51 10.71 -12.68
N PRO A 55 -7.14 10.50 -13.96
CA PRO A 55 -6.37 11.49 -14.69
C PRO A 55 -7.12 12.81 -14.60
N LEU A 56 -6.48 13.81 -13.99
CA LEU A 56 -7.02 15.15 -14.01
C LEU A 56 -7.00 15.60 -15.47
N PRO A 57 -8.10 16.17 -15.98
CA PRO A 57 -8.07 16.86 -17.25
C PRO A 57 -6.89 17.85 -17.28
N ASP A 58 -6.23 17.99 -18.43
CA ASP A 58 -5.04 18.84 -18.58
C ASP A 58 -5.27 20.29 -18.11
N GLU A 59 -6.52 20.76 -18.14
CA GLU A 59 -6.93 22.09 -17.68
C GLU A 59 -6.81 22.30 -16.15
N TYR A 60 -6.63 21.22 -15.37
CA TYR A 60 -6.55 21.26 -13.90
C TYR A 60 -5.20 20.79 -13.33
N ASN A 61 -4.19 20.59 -14.18
CA ASN A 61 -2.85 20.15 -13.80
C ASN A 61 -1.88 21.34 -13.78
#